data_AF-A0A2U3B6V3-F1
#
_entry.id   AF-A0A2U3B6V3-F1
#
_cell.length_a   1.000
_cell.length_b   1.000
_cell.length_c   1.000
_cell.angle_alpha   90.00
_cell.angle_beta   90.00
_cell.angle_gamma   90.00
#
_symmetry.space_group_name_H-M   'P 1'
#
loop_
_entity.id
_entity.type
_entity.pdbx_description
1 polymer ?
#
loop_
_entity_poly.entity_id
_entity_poly.type
_entity_poly.pdbx_seq_one_letter_code
_entity_poly.pdbx_strand_id
1 'polypeptide(L)'
;MNNFTYDNPTKIHFGKGQIAAIKEELTNNTRILVTYGGGSIKRNGVYDQVMAALDGYTVVEFGSIEPNPHYETLIKAVNIAREERIDFILAVGGGSVIDGSKFIAAATRYDGDSWDIITTGC
;
A
#
# COMPACT_ATOMS: atom_id res chain seq x y z
N MET A 1 35.10 -5.89 -14.72
CA MET A 1 33.85 -5.19 -14.38
C MET A 1 33.00 -5.17 -15.65
N ASN A 2 31.73 -5.58 -15.58
CA ASN A 2 30.82 -5.55 -16.74
C ASN A 2 30.05 -4.23 -16.77
N ASN A 3 29.60 -3.80 -17.95
CA ASN A 3 28.72 -2.65 -18.07
C ASN A 3 27.34 -2.97 -17.44
N PHE A 4 26.81 -2.04 -16.65
CA PHE A 4 25.47 -2.15 -16.07
C PHE A 4 24.78 -0.78 -15.99
N THR A 5 23.45 -0.80 -15.91
CA THR A 5 22.62 0.34 -15.53
C THR A 5 21.96 0.01 -14.19
N TYR A 6 21.93 0.97 -13.27
CA TYR A 6 21.27 0.85 -11.97
C TYR A 6 20.22 1.95 -11.84
N ASP A 7 18.98 1.58 -11.58
CA ASP A 7 17.87 2.48 -11.30
C ASP A 7 17.13 2.00 -10.04
N ASN A 8 16.83 2.95 -9.15
CA ASN A 8 16.07 2.71 -7.93
C ASN A 8 15.20 3.95 -7.66
N PRO A 9 13.98 4.00 -8.21
CA PRO A 9 13.15 5.20 -8.18
C PRO A 9 12.47 5.44 -6.82
N THR A 10 12.60 4.52 -5.86
CA THR A 10 11.91 4.63 -4.57
C THR A 10 12.59 5.69 -3.70
N LYS A 11 11.86 6.76 -3.37
CA LYS A 11 12.31 7.77 -2.40
C LYS A 11 12.27 7.19 -0.98
N ILE A 12 13.34 7.38 -0.22
CA ILE A 12 13.46 6.86 1.15
C ILE A 12 13.48 8.01 2.14
N HIS A 13 12.47 8.04 3.01
CA HIS A 13 12.44 8.88 4.22
C HIS A 13 12.95 8.05 5.41
N PHE A 14 14.17 8.32 5.88
CA PHE A 14 14.81 7.52 6.93
C PHE A 14 15.13 8.35 8.18
N GLY A 15 14.80 7.81 9.35
CA GLY A 15 15.11 8.42 10.64
C GLY A 15 13.93 8.47 11.60
N LYS A 16 14.18 8.97 12.81
CA LYS A 16 13.14 9.14 13.84
C LYS A 16 12.13 10.20 13.40
N GLY A 17 10.84 9.89 13.53
CA GLY A 17 9.73 10.82 13.24
C GLY A 17 9.36 10.95 11.76
N GLN A 18 9.96 10.17 10.87
CA GLN A 18 9.74 10.28 9.42
C GLN A 18 8.35 9.86 8.95
N ILE A 19 7.52 9.24 9.79
CA ILE A 19 6.10 8.98 9.47
C ILE A 19 5.37 10.30 9.13
N ALA A 20 5.77 11.42 9.74
CA ALA A 20 5.18 12.73 9.45
C ALA A 20 5.43 13.22 8.01
N ALA A 21 6.42 12.66 7.30
CA ALA A 21 6.72 13.02 5.91
C ALA A 21 5.71 12.46 4.91
N ILE A 22 4.82 11.53 5.32
CA ILE A 22 3.76 10.98 4.45
C ILE A 22 2.95 12.09 3.78
N LYS A 23 2.62 13.16 4.51
CA LYS A 23 1.86 14.30 3.99
C LYS A 23 2.55 15.06 2.87
N GLU A 24 3.88 14.97 2.77
CA GLU A 24 4.67 15.64 1.72
C GLU A 24 4.61 14.88 0.40
N GLU A 25 4.24 13.59 0.44
CA GLU A 25 4.11 12.72 -0.74
C GLU A 25 2.67 12.62 -1.25
N LEU A 26 1.72 13.32 -0.62
CA LEU A 26 0.30 13.28 -0.94
C LEU A 26 -0.18 14.62 -1.50
N THR A 27 -1.12 14.58 -2.44
CA THR A 27 -1.80 15.77 -2.95
C THR A 27 -3.12 15.98 -2.24
N ASN A 28 -3.59 17.23 -2.16
CA ASN A 28 -4.88 17.54 -1.56
C ASN A 28 -6.00 16.69 -2.20
N ASN A 29 -6.95 16.23 -1.37
CA ASN A 29 -8.08 15.38 -1.75
C ASN A 29 -7.74 13.96 -2.22
N THR A 30 -6.51 13.48 -2.00
CA THR A 30 -6.16 12.07 -2.28
C THR A 30 -7.06 11.13 -1.47
N ARG A 31 -7.63 10.11 -2.14
CA ARG A 31 -8.36 9.01 -1.50
C ARG A 31 -7.40 7.85 -1.30
N ILE A 32 -7.16 7.49 -0.04
CA ILE A 32 -6.06 6.63 0.38
C ILE A 32 -6.59 5.31 0.90
N LEU A 33 -6.07 4.20 0.38
CA LEU A 33 -6.26 2.87 0.99
C LEU A 33 -5.06 2.55 1.88
N VAL A 34 -5.29 2.51 3.19
CA VAL A 34 -4.28 2.08 4.16
C VAL A 34 -4.39 0.58 4.35
N THR A 35 -3.35 -0.15 3.97
CA THR A 35 -3.29 -1.61 4.09
C THR A 35 -2.39 -2.03 5.24
N TYR A 36 -2.81 -3.05 6.00
CA TYR A 36 -2.00 -3.58 7.10
C TYR A 36 -2.31 -5.05 7.41
N GLY A 37 -1.40 -5.69 8.14
CA GLY A 37 -1.51 -7.11 8.53
C GLY A 37 -2.29 -7.33 9.83
N GLY A 38 -1.87 -8.29 10.66
CA GLY A 38 -2.53 -8.72 11.90
C GLY A 38 -2.53 -7.74 13.08
N GLY A 39 -2.40 -6.43 12.84
CA GLY A 39 -2.63 -5.39 13.84
C GLY A 39 -1.49 -5.09 14.81
N SER A 40 -0.26 -5.56 14.56
CA SER A 40 0.92 -5.15 15.36
C SER A 40 1.12 -3.64 15.38
N ILE A 41 0.80 -2.97 14.26
CA ILE A 41 0.89 -1.51 14.11
C ILE A 41 -0.05 -0.74 15.05
N LYS A 42 -1.16 -1.36 15.47
CA LYS A 42 -2.11 -0.76 16.43
C LYS A 42 -1.61 -0.87 17.88
N ARG A 43 -0.71 -1.83 18.16
CA ARG A 43 -0.15 -2.03 19.50
C ARG A 43 1.10 -1.21 19.80
N ASN A 44 1.83 -0.80 18.75
CA ASN A 44 3.10 -0.09 18.89
C ASN A 44 3.01 1.41 18.57
N GLY A 45 1.80 1.95 18.39
CA GLY A 45 1.55 3.37 18.10
C GLY A 45 1.91 3.82 16.69
N VAL A 46 2.29 2.92 15.78
CA VAL A 46 2.53 3.26 14.36
C VAL A 46 1.22 3.64 13.68
N TYR A 47 0.14 2.90 13.95
CA TYR A 47 -1.18 3.19 13.41
C TYR A 47 -1.61 4.61 13.75
N ASP A 48 -1.51 5.01 15.02
CA ASP A 48 -1.92 6.34 15.47
C ASP A 48 -1.11 7.45 14.80
N GLN A 49 0.21 7.25 14.63
CA GLN A 49 1.08 8.19 13.93
C GLN A 49 0.72 8.32 12.44
N VAL A 50 0.39 7.20 11.78
CA VAL A 50 -0.05 7.21 10.38
C VAL A 50 -1.38 7.94 10.25
N MET A 51 -2.39 7.58 11.05
CA MET A 51 -3.71 8.21 10.98
C MET A 51 -3.65 9.70 11.30
N ALA A 52 -2.79 10.12 12.24
CA ALA A 52 -2.53 11.53 12.51
C ALA A 52 -1.87 12.25 11.32
N ALA A 53 -0.95 11.59 10.60
CA ALA A 53 -0.34 12.15 9.39
C ALA A 53 -1.30 12.25 8.20
N LEU A 54 -2.39 11.47 8.22
CA LEU A 54 -3.44 11.44 7.21
C LEU A 54 -4.69 12.25 7.61
N ASP A 55 -4.61 13.06 8.67
CA ASP A 55 -5.72 13.93 9.06
C ASP A 55 -6.10 14.88 7.90
N GLY A 56 -7.40 15.01 7.64
CA GLY A 56 -7.94 15.78 6.52
C GLY A 56 -7.98 15.07 5.16
N TYR A 57 -7.45 13.84 5.03
CA TYR A 57 -7.59 13.03 3.83
C TYR A 57 -8.80 12.09 3.90
N THR A 58 -9.26 11.62 2.74
CA THR A 58 -10.23 10.51 2.70
C THR A 58 -9.47 9.20 2.84
N VAL A 59 -9.67 8.50 3.96
CA VAL A 59 -8.97 7.25 4.27
C VAL A 59 -9.95 6.09 4.31
N VAL A 60 -9.60 5.03 3.60
CA VAL A 60 -10.24 3.71 3.66
C VAL A 60 -9.19 2.73 4.19
N GLU A 61 -9.58 1.85 5.10
CA GLU A 61 -8.69 0.87 5.69
C GLU A 61 -8.97 -0.54 5.16
N PHE A 62 -7.91 -1.30 4.90
CA PHE A 62 -7.98 -2.73 4.64
C PHE A 62 -6.95 -3.47 5.50
N GLY A 63 -7.43 -4.11 6.57
CA GLY A 63 -6.59 -4.85 7.50
C GLY A 63 -6.49 -6.34 7.20
N SER A 64 -5.76 -7.05 8.07
CA SER A 64 -5.68 -8.51 8.11
C SER A 64 -5.03 -9.17 6.90
N ILE A 65 -4.13 -8.48 6.19
CA ILE A 65 -3.26 -9.14 5.19
C ILE A 65 -2.38 -10.18 5.90
N GLU A 66 -2.45 -11.42 5.43
CA GLU A 66 -1.75 -12.56 6.01
C GLU A 66 -0.22 -12.47 5.79
N PRO A 67 0.59 -13.18 6.60
CA PRO A 67 2.05 -13.25 6.37
C PRO A 67 2.40 -13.78 4.97
N ASN A 68 1.56 -14.65 4.41
CA ASN A 68 1.59 -15.05 3.01
C ASN A 68 0.27 -14.58 2.38
N PRO A 69 0.24 -13.42 1.71
CA PRO A 69 -1.01 -12.82 1.24
C PRO A 69 -1.74 -13.74 0.27
N HIS A 70 -3.00 -14.06 0.55
CA HIS A 70 -3.81 -14.88 -0.34
C HIS A 70 -4.52 -14.02 -1.39
N TYR A 71 -4.64 -14.54 -2.62
CA TYR A 71 -5.29 -13.85 -3.73
C TYR A 71 -6.72 -13.42 -3.38
N GLU A 72 -7.50 -14.32 -2.76
CA GLU A 72 -8.90 -14.07 -2.40
C GLU A 72 -9.06 -12.95 -1.39
N THR A 73 -8.08 -12.78 -0.50
CA THR A 73 -8.03 -11.65 0.45
C THR A 73 -7.71 -10.36 -0.29
N LEU A 74 -6.70 -10.38 -1.17
CA LEU A 74 -6.29 -9.18 -1.91
C LEU A 74 -7.34 -8.69 -2.91
N ILE A 75 -8.09 -9.59 -3.54
CA ILE A 75 -9.19 -9.21 -4.45
C ILE A 75 -10.29 -8.42 -3.75
N LYS A 76 -10.55 -8.67 -2.46
CA LYS A 76 -11.48 -7.85 -1.68
C LYS A 76 -10.98 -6.40 -1.58
N ALA A 77 -9.68 -6.22 -1.34
CA ALA A 77 -9.07 -4.89 -1.30
C ALA A 77 -9.07 -4.21 -2.68
N VAL A 78 -8.88 -4.96 -3.77
CA VAL A 78 -9.01 -4.45 -5.15
C VAL A 78 -10.42 -3.93 -5.42
N ASN A 79 -11.44 -4.67 -5.02
CA ASN A 79 -12.83 -4.24 -5.20
C ASN A 79 -13.13 -2.98 -4.39
N ILE A 80 -12.71 -2.94 -3.12
CA ILE A 80 -12.80 -1.73 -2.29
C ILE A 80 -12.07 -0.56 -2.96
N ALA A 81 -10.86 -0.77 -3.48
CA ALA A 81 -10.08 0.27 -4.13
C ALA A 81 -10.80 0.85 -5.37
N ARG A 82 -11.47 0.01 -6.15
CA ARG A 82 -12.25 0.43 -7.32
C ARG A 82 -13.54 1.16 -6.92
N GLU A 83 -14.30 0.58 -6.00
CA GLU A 83 -15.57 1.14 -5.51
C GLU A 83 -15.37 2.50 -4.85
N GLU A 84 -14.37 2.60 -3.98
CA GLU A 84 -14.01 3.81 -3.26
C GLU A 84 -13.13 4.76 -4.08
N ARG A 85 -12.85 4.45 -5.36
CA ARG A 85 -12.04 5.30 -6.26
C ARG A 85 -10.73 5.74 -5.60
N ILE A 86 -9.98 4.78 -5.10
CA ILE A 86 -8.71 5.00 -4.42
C ILE A 86 -7.66 5.49 -5.43
N ASP A 87 -6.92 6.51 -5.02
CA ASP A 87 -5.86 7.15 -5.81
C ASP A 87 -4.46 6.82 -5.29
N PHE A 88 -4.36 6.36 -4.02
CA PHE A 88 -3.09 6.06 -3.37
C PHE A 88 -3.22 4.86 -2.43
N ILE A 89 -2.24 3.96 -2.41
CA ILE A 89 -2.18 2.83 -1.48
C ILE A 89 -1.00 3.02 -0.53
N LEU A 90 -1.29 3.08 0.77
CA LEU A 90 -0.30 3.20 1.83
C LEU A 90 -0.16 1.87 2.59
N ALA A 91 0.91 1.13 2.28
CA ALA A 91 1.26 -0.10 2.98
C ALA A 91 1.91 0.18 4.35
N VAL A 92 1.28 -0.27 5.44
CA VAL A 92 1.80 -0.11 6.81
C VAL A 92 2.05 -1.48 7.42
N GLY A 93 3.26 -2.00 7.22
CA GLY A 93 3.64 -3.32 7.71
C GLY A 93 4.98 -3.80 7.17
N GLY A 94 5.21 -5.11 7.26
CA GLY A 94 6.39 -5.76 6.70
C GLY A 94 6.23 -6.14 5.22
N GLY A 95 7.12 -7.00 4.72
CA GLY A 95 7.16 -7.42 3.31
C GLY A 95 5.85 -7.98 2.77
N SER A 96 5.12 -8.77 3.56
CA SER A 96 3.84 -9.36 3.13
C SER A 96 2.77 -8.30 2.82
N VAL A 97 2.66 -7.28 3.67
CA VAL A 97 1.74 -6.14 3.46
C VAL A 97 2.17 -5.34 2.23
N ILE A 98 3.47 -5.11 2.07
CA ILE A 98 4.03 -4.38 0.94
C ILE A 98 3.73 -5.11 -0.38
N ASP A 99 3.98 -6.42 -0.46
CA ASP A 99 3.76 -7.20 -1.67
C ASP A 99 2.27 -7.34 -2.01
N GLY A 100 1.43 -7.58 -1.01
CA GLY A 100 -0.03 -7.55 -1.20
C GLY A 100 -0.52 -6.20 -1.74
N SER A 101 0.05 -5.09 -1.24
CA SER A 101 -0.30 -3.74 -1.69
C SER A 101 0.15 -3.45 -3.12
N LYS A 102 1.30 -3.97 -3.56
CA LYS A 102 1.74 -3.87 -4.96
C LYS A 102 0.78 -4.59 -5.89
N PHE A 103 0.35 -5.80 -5.51
CA PHE A 103 -0.66 -6.53 -6.27
C PHE A 103 -1.97 -5.74 -6.34
N ILE A 104 -2.47 -5.21 -5.22
CA ILE A 104 -3.69 -4.40 -5.20
C ILE A 104 -3.54 -3.19 -6.12
N ALA A 105 -2.40 -2.49 -6.09
CA ALA A 105 -2.13 -1.33 -6.95
C ALA A 105 -2.21 -1.69 -8.45
N ALA A 106 -1.54 -2.77 -8.84
CA ALA A 106 -1.55 -3.24 -10.23
C ALA A 106 -2.95 -3.72 -10.66
N ALA A 107 -3.57 -4.58 -9.87
CA ALA A 107 -4.87 -5.18 -10.17
C ALA A 107 -6.01 -4.14 -10.22
N THR A 108 -5.97 -3.10 -9.39
CA THR A 108 -7.02 -2.05 -9.35
C THR A 108 -7.23 -1.41 -10.73
N ARG A 109 -6.16 -1.24 -11.51
CA ARG A 109 -6.16 -0.59 -12.83
C ARG A 109 -6.06 -1.59 -14.00
N TYR A 110 -6.09 -2.90 -13.72
CA TYR A 110 -6.03 -3.93 -14.74
C TYR A 110 -7.45 -4.33 -15.18
N ASP A 111 -7.70 -4.30 -16.49
CA ASP A 111 -9.01 -4.62 -17.07
C ASP A 111 -9.25 -6.13 -17.26
N GLY A 112 -8.17 -6.93 -17.25
CA GLY A 112 -8.22 -8.40 -17.39
C GLY A 112 -8.46 -9.15 -16.08
N ASP A 113 -8.25 -10.47 -16.11
CA ASP A 113 -8.26 -11.26 -14.88
C ASP A 113 -7.04 -10.87 -14.04
N SER A 114 -7.28 -10.44 -12.80
CA SER A 114 -6.19 -10.02 -11.92
C SER A 114 -5.19 -11.16 -11.63
N TRP A 115 -5.57 -12.42 -11.87
CA TRP A 115 -4.66 -13.56 -11.81
C TRP A 115 -3.55 -13.52 -12.87
N ASP A 116 -3.78 -12.89 -14.02
CA ASP A 116 -2.82 -12.76 -15.12
C ASP A 116 -1.55 -12.02 -14.69
N ILE A 117 -1.69 -11.07 -13.75
CA ILE A 117 -0.57 -10.32 -13.15
C ILE A 117 0.46 -11.26 -12.50
N ILE A 118 -0.01 -12.38 -11.93
CA ILE A 118 0.85 -13.33 -11.21
C ILE A 118 1.44 -14.39 -12.18
N THR A 119 0.67 -14.80 -13.19
CA THR A 119 1.04 -15.93 -14.05
C THR A 119 1.77 -15.51 -15.32
N THR A 120 1.42 -14.37 -15.90
CA THR A 120 1.94 -13.90 -17.19
C THR A 120 2.56 -12.50 -17.14
N GLY A 121 2.30 -11.75 -16.07
CA GLY A 121 2.71 -10.36 -15.93
C GLY A 121 1.64 -9.37 -16.40
N CYS A 122 1.97 -8.08 -16.32
CA CYS A 122 1.08 -6.96 -16.71
C CYS A 122 1.31 -6.56 -18.18
#